data_AF-A0A662UU74-F1
#
_entry.id   AF-A0A662UU74-F1
#
_cell.length_a   1.000
_cell.length_b   1.000
_cell.length_c   1.000
_cell.angle_alpha   90.00
_cell.angle_beta   90.00
_cell.angle_gamma   90.00
#
_symmetry.space_group_name_H-M   'P 1'
#
loop_
_entity.id
_entity.type
_entity.pdbx_description
1 polymer ?
#
loop_
_entity_poly.entity_id
_entity_poly.type
_entity_poly.pdbx_seq_one_letter_code
_entity_poly.pdbx_strand_id
1 'polypeptide(L)'
;MKRYLKYLLPILEGSSIPLLFIITILILSGYGILYPARIKILTGGLMTEGLAYKIHTDKIIRLSTLVLLFIHGYAGVLILIEKYVRTELLKNVLILICTIILVYLYSLMILLDILR
;
A
#
# COMPACT_ATOMS: atom_id res chain seq x y z
N MET A 1 1.76 0.57 24.19
CA MET A 1 2.22 -0.07 22.93
C MET A 1 3.70 -0.49 22.93
N LYS A 2 4.56 0.10 23.77
CA LYS A 2 6.03 -0.06 23.75
C LYS A 2 6.55 -1.49 23.57
N ARG A 3 5.94 -2.49 24.23
CA ARG A 3 6.33 -3.91 24.12
C ARG A 3 6.14 -4.48 22.71
N TYR A 4 5.25 -3.90 21.91
CA TYR A 4 4.93 -4.35 20.55
C TYR A 4 5.80 -3.67 19.47
N LEU A 5 6.49 -2.57 19.80
CA LEU A 5 7.37 -1.87 18.84
C LEU A 5 8.43 -2.80 18.24
N LYS A 6 8.96 -3.74 19.04
CA LYS A 6 9.93 -4.74 18.58
C LYS A 6 9.41 -5.66 17.48
N TYR A 7 8.09 -5.78 17.33
CA TYR A 7 7.45 -6.54 16.25
C TYR A 7 7.03 -5.62 15.10
N LEU A 8 6.53 -4.42 15.42
CA LEU A 8 6.08 -3.45 14.41
C LEU A 8 7.22 -2.93 13.54
N LEU A 9 8.42 -2.71 14.10
CA LEU A 9 9.57 -2.20 13.36
C LEU A 9 10.04 -3.17 12.27
N PRO A 10 10.32 -4.47 12.55
CA PRO A 10 10.66 -5.43 11.50
C PRO A 10 9.58 -5.58 10.42
N ILE A 11 8.30 -5.50 10.80
CA ILE A 11 7.19 -5.55 9.84
C ILE A 11 7.24 -4.34 8.90
N LEU A 12 7.44 -3.15 9.45
CA LEU A 12 7.52 -1.91 8.68
C LEU A 12 8.71 -1.92 7.73
N GLU A 13 9.89 -2.30 8.24
CA GLU A 13 11.14 -2.39 7.47
C GLU A 13 11.03 -3.46 6.37
N GLY A 14 10.58 -4.66 6.72
CA GLY A 14 10.44 -5.77 5.77
C GLY A 14 9.41 -5.51 4.68
N SER A 15 8.33 -4.78 4.99
CA SER A 15 7.31 -4.41 3.99
C SER A 15 7.69 -3.22 3.12
N SER A 16 8.64 -2.39 3.55
CA SER A 16 9.00 -1.14 2.86
C SER A 16 9.58 -1.36 1.46
N ILE A 17 10.52 -2.30 1.31
CA ILE A 17 11.18 -2.57 0.02
C ILE A 17 10.21 -3.17 -1.00
N PRO A 18 9.46 -4.25 -0.69
CA PRO A 18 8.46 -4.79 -1.61
C PRO A 18 7.39 -3.76 -1.99
N LEU A 19 6.92 -2.96 -1.02
CA LEU A 19 5.92 -1.93 -1.27
C LEU A 19 6.47 -0.81 -2.16
N LEU A 20 7.68 -0.34 -1.92
CA LEU A 20 8.32 0.68 -2.76
C LEU A 20 8.44 0.20 -4.21
N PHE A 21 8.86 -1.05 -4.40
CA PHE A 21 8.99 -1.64 -5.71
C PHE A 21 7.64 -1.70 -6.44
N ILE A 22 6.60 -2.25 -5.81
CA ILE A 22 5.29 -2.42 -6.44
C ILE A 22 4.61 -1.07 -6.74
N ILE A 23 4.70 -0.11 -5.82
CA ILE A 23 4.16 1.24 -6.02
C ILE A 23 4.89 1.95 -7.17
N THR A 24 6.21 1.80 -7.28
CA THR A 24 6.98 2.39 -8.40
C THR A 24 6.49 1.85 -9.74
N ILE A 25 6.28 0.53 -9.84
CA ILE A 25 5.72 -0.10 -11.04
C ILE A 25 4.31 0.40 -11.33
N LEU A 26 3.44 0.52 -10.31
CA LEU A 26 2.08 1.01 -10.46
C LEU A 26 2.02 2.48 -10.89
N ILE A 27 2.91 3.33 -10.36
CA ILE A 27 3.02 4.74 -10.78
C ILE A 27 3.49 4.82 -12.24
N LEU A 28 4.56 4.10 -12.60
CA LEU A 28 5.08 4.09 -13.97
C LEU A 28 4.05 3.59 -14.98
N SER A 29 3.33 2.52 -14.65
CA SER A 29 2.24 2.01 -15.49
C SER A 29 1.03 2.97 -15.49
N GLY A 30 0.75 3.68 -14.41
CA GLY A 30 -0.27 4.74 -14.40
C GLY A 30 0.04 5.84 -15.43
N TYR A 31 1.30 6.29 -15.49
CA TYR A 31 1.76 7.19 -16.55
C TYR A 31 1.74 6.54 -17.94
N GLY A 32 1.96 5.23 -18.03
CA GLY A 32 1.83 4.47 -19.28
C GLY A 32 0.40 4.44 -19.84
N ILE A 33 -0.61 4.47 -18.97
CA ILE A 33 -2.03 4.58 -19.35
C ILE A 33 -2.36 6.02 -19.79
N LEU A 34 -1.90 7.03 -19.05
CA LEU A 34 -2.23 8.43 -19.32
C LEU A 34 -1.46 9.02 -20.51
N TYR A 35 -0.20 8.61 -20.72
CA TYR A 35 0.70 9.18 -21.71
C TYR A 35 1.51 8.09 -22.43
N PRO A 36 0.85 7.20 -23.19
CA PRO A 36 1.47 5.98 -23.72
C PRO A 36 2.69 6.24 -24.62
N ALA A 37 2.64 7.28 -25.47
CA ALA A 37 3.77 7.64 -26.33
C ALA A 37 5.00 8.12 -25.55
N ARG A 38 4.80 8.92 -24.49
CA ARG A 38 5.91 9.49 -23.69
C ARG A 38 6.60 8.43 -22.87
N ILE A 39 5.83 7.58 -22.19
CA ILE A 39 6.39 6.50 -21.37
C ILE A 39 7.11 5.45 -22.23
N LYS A 40 6.56 5.12 -23.41
CA LYS A 40 7.25 4.20 -24.32
C LYS A 40 8.65 4.72 -24.71
N ILE A 41 8.79 6.03 -24.97
CA ILE A 41 10.10 6.64 -25.27
C ILE A 41 11.01 6.63 -24.05
N LEU A 42 10.53 7.12 -22.90
CA LEU A 42 11.33 7.25 -21.66
C LEU A 42 11.82 5.91 -21.12
N THR A 43 11.06 4.83 -21.36
CA THR A 43 11.41 3.49 -20.90
C THR A 43 12.11 2.65 -21.97
N GLY A 44 12.46 3.24 -23.12
CA GLY A 44 13.08 2.49 -24.23
C GLY A 44 12.22 1.36 -24.78
N GLY A 45 10.89 1.49 -24.66
CA GLY A 45 9.93 0.48 -25.08
C GLY A 45 9.58 -0.58 -24.02
N LEU A 46 10.21 -0.55 -22.84
CA LEU A 46 9.93 -1.52 -21.76
C LEU A 46 8.50 -1.39 -21.21
N MET A 47 7.95 -0.18 -21.19
CA MET A 47 6.57 0.07 -20.75
C MET A 47 5.72 0.50 -21.95
N THR A 48 4.83 -0.40 -22.38
CA THR A 48 3.81 -0.12 -23.40
C THR A 48 2.45 0.09 -22.76
N GLU A 49 1.53 0.74 -23.47
CA GLU A 49 0.15 0.94 -22.99
C GLU A 49 -0.54 -0.37 -22.62
N GLY A 50 -0.44 -1.39 -23.47
CA GLY A 50 -1.02 -2.72 -23.21
C GLY A 50 -0.43 -3.38 -21.97
N LEU A 51 0.88 -3.27 -21.77
CA LEU A 51 1.53 -3.76 -20.54
C LEU A 51 1.07 -2.97 -19.31
N ALA A 52 0.92 -1.65 -19.44
CA ALA A 52 0.47 -0.79 -18.36
C ALA A 52 -0.94 -1.15 -17.88
N TYR A 53 -1.89 -1.37 -18.81
CA TYR A 53 -3.21 -1.89 -18.47
C TYR A 53 -3.14 -3.28 -17.84
N LYS A 54 -2.29 -4.17 -18.37
CA LYS A 54 -2.10 -5.51 -17.81
C LYS A 54 -1.63 -5.45 -16.36
N ILE A 55 -0.67 -4.58 -16.04
CA ILE A 55 -0.16 -4.39 -14.67
C ILE A 55 -1.28 -3.96 -13.70
N HIS A 56 -2.10 -2.98 -14.08
CA HIS A 56 -3.20 -2.50 -13.22
C HIS A 56 -4.37 -3.49 -13.11
N THR A 57 -4.56 -4.32 -14.14
CA THR A 57 -5.62 -5.34 -14.17
C THR A 57 -5.15 -6.72 -13.68
N ASP A 58 -3.87 -6.88 -13.36
CA ASP A 58 -3.34 -8.11 -12.79
C ASP A 58 -3.78 -8.29 -11.32
N LYS A 59 -4.41 -9.43 -11.03
CA LYS A 59 -4.95 -9.74 -9.70
C LYS A 59 -3.85 -9.90 -8.65
N ILE A 60 -2.71 -10.49 -9.02
CA ILE A 60 -1.59 -10.71 -8.10
C ILE A 60 -0.99 -9.36 -7.71
N ILE A 61 -0.80 -8.45 -8.67
CA ILE A 61 -0.26 -7.11 -8.39
C ILE A 61 -1.19 -6.31 -7.48
N ARG A 62 -2.50 -6.29 -7.76
CA ARG A 62 -3.48 -5.58 -6.92
C ARG A 62 -3.54 -6.13 -5.50
N LEU A 63 -3.69 -7.45 -5.35
CA LEU A 63 -3.77 -8.09 -4.03
C LEU A 63 -2.47 -7.90 -3.25
N SER A 64 -1.31 -8.06 -3.89
CA SER A 64 -0.01 -7.84 -3.25
C SER A 64 0.14 -6.39 -2.79
N THR A 65 -0.31 -5.44 -3.60
CA THR A 65 -0.28 -4.01 -3.25
C THR A 65 -1.19 -3.73 -2.06
N LEU A 66 -2.41 -4.26 -2.04
CA LEU A 66 -3.33 -4.14 -0.91
C LEU A 66 -2.72 -4.72 0.36
N VAL A 67 -2.25 -5.97 0.32
CA VAL A 67 -1.66 -6.62 1.50
C VAL A 67 -0.46 -5.86 2.02
N LEU A 68 0.47 -5.46 1.14
CA LEU A 68 1.67 -4.71 1.53
C LEU A 68 1.32 -3.34 2.09
N LEU A 69 0.39 -2.61 1.46
CA LEU A 69 -0.05 -1.29 1.92
C LEU A 69 -0.76 -1.39 3.27
N PHE A 70 -1.55 -2.45 3.51
CA PHE A 70 -2.22 -2.67 4.79
C PHE A 70 -1.21 -2.88 5.89
N ILE A 71 -0.30 -3.85 5.69
CA ILE A 71 0.71 -4.22 6.67
C ILE A 71 1.63 -3.05 6.97
N HIS A 72 2.17 -2.41 5.93
CA HIS A 72 3.10 -1.28 6.07
C HIS A 72 2.41 -0.06 6.67
N GLY A 73 1.26 0.34 6.10
CA GLY A 73 0.52 1.51 6.54
C GLY A 73 0.02 1.38 7.97
N TYR A 74 -0.53 0.22 8.34
CA TYR A 74 -1.03 0.01 9.69
C TYR A 74 0.11 -0.02 10.72
N ALA A 75 1.20 -0.75 10.44
CA ALA A 75 2.37 -0.76 11.33
C ALA A 75 2.95 0.66 11.51
N GLY A 76 3.05 1.42 10.42
CA GLY A 76 3.54 2.80 10.44
C GLY A 76 2.66 3.71 11.30
N VAL A 77 1.34 3.64 11.13
CA VAL A 77 0.37 4.40 11.94
C VAL A 77 0.50 4.07 13.42
N LEU A 78 0.59 2.78 13.78
CA LEU A 78 0.75 2.36 15.18
C LEU A 78 2.04 2.89 15.80
N ILE A 79 3.16 2.88 15.05
CA ILE A 79 4.44 3.44 15.49
C ILE A 79 4.34 4.96 15.68
N LEU A 80 3.71 5.67 14.75
CA LEU A 80 3.51 7.12 14.84
C LEU A 80 2.65 7.48 16.06
N ILE A 81 1.54 6.78 16.29
CA ILE A 81 0.68 6.98 17.47
C ILE A 81 1.51 6.77 18.74
N GLU A 82 2.28 5.69 18.84
CA GLU A 82 3.07 5.43 20.05
C GLU A 82 4.18 6.47 20.28
N LYS A 83 4.77 7.01 19.20
CA LYS A 83 5.85 8.01 19.27
C LYS A 83 5.34 9.39 19.66
N TYR A 84 4.20 9.82 19.13
CA TYR A 84 3.76 11.22 19.22
C TYR A 84 2.61 11.45 20.20
N VAL A 85 1.81 10.44 20.51
CA VAL A 85 0.64 10.57 21.39
C VAL A 85 1.03 10.18 22.81
N ARG A 86 0.79 11.06 23.79
CA ARG A 86 1.21 10.83 25.18
C ARG A 86 0.15 10.13 26.03
N THR A 87 -1.12 10.45 25.80
CA THR A 87 -2.23 9.94 26.61
C THR A 87 -2.72 8.60 26.09
N GLU A 88 -2.83 7.60 26.98
CA GLU A 88 -3.27 6.26 26.59
C GLU A 88 -4.71 6.24 26.03
N LEU A 89 -5.59 7.11 26.54
CA LEU A 89 -6.95 7.25 26.01
C LEU A 89 -6.93 7.69 24.53
N LEU A 90 -6.16 8.74 24.19
CA LEU A 90 -6.08 9.23 22.83
C LEU A 90 -5.42 8.22 21.89
N LYS A 91 -4.41 7.48 22.36
CA LYS A 91 -3.82 6.36 21.60
C LYS A 91 -4.90 5.35 21.23
N ASN A 92 -5.66 4.88 22.21
CA ASN A 92 -6.68 3.85 21.98
C ASN A 92 -7.76 4.34 21.01
N VAL A 93 -8.20 5.59 21.14
CA VAL A 93 -9.17 6.19 20.22
C VAL A 93 -8.60 6.28 18.80
N LEU A 94 -7.37 6.76 18.63
CA LEU A 94 -6.73 6.88 17.31
C LEU A 94 -6.51 5.51 16.67
N ILE A 95 -6.02 4.52 17.44
CA ILE A 95 -5.88 3.15 16.96
C ILE A 95 -7.23 2.64 16.48
N LEU A 96 -8.28 2.75 17.30
CA LEU A 96 -9.61 2.27 16.94
C LEU A 96 -10.12 2.90 15.64
N ILE A 97 -10.02 4.24 15.51
CA ILE A 97 -10.43 4.96 14.30
C ILE A 97 -9.62 4.47 13.09
N CYS A 98 -8.30 4.39 13.21
CA CYS A 98 -7.44 3.92 12.13
C CYS A 98 -7.75 2.47 11.75
N THR A 99 -7.99 1.59 12.72
CA THR A 99 -8.37 0.20 12.48
C THR A 99 -9.70 0.13 11.74
N ILE A 100 -10.72 0.87 12.16
CA ILE A 100 -12.04 0.89 11.48
C ILE A 100 -11.88 1.36 10.03
N ILE A 101 -11.18 2.47 9.80
CA ILE A 101 -10.98 3.03 8.45
C ILE A 101 -10.24 2.03 7.55
N LEU A 102 -9.13 1.47 8.03
CA LEU A 102 -8.34 0.55 7.23
C LEU A 102 -9.14 -0.73 6.97
N VAL A 103 -9.71 -1.37 7.98
CA VAL A 103 -10.52 -2.60 7.80
C VAL A 103 -11.64 -2.36 6.80
N TYR A 104 -12.35 -1.22 6.87
CA TYR A 104 -13.38 -0.86 5.90
C TYR A 104 -12.83 -0.76 4.47
N LEU A 105 -11.76 0.02 4.27
CA LEU A 105 -11.17 0.22 2.93
C LEU A 105 -10.65 -1.10 2.34
N TYR A 106 -9.93 -1.91 3.12
CA TYR A 106 -9.38 -3.18 2.62
C TYR A 106 -10.47 -4.21 2.35
N SER A 107 -11.50 -4.29 3.21
CA SER A 107 -12.64 -5.19 2.97
C SER A 107 -13.37 -4.82 1.70
N LEU A 108 -13.59 -3.52 1.47
CA LEU A 108 -14.21 -3.02 0.23
C LEU A 108 -13.38 -3.41 -1.00
N MET A 109 -12.06 -3.20 -0.97
CA MET A 109 -11.19 -3.51 -2.09
C MET A 109 -11.09 -5.01 -2.38
N ILE A 110 -11.01 -5.85 -1.35
CA ILE A 110 -11.03 -7.31 -1.50
C ILE A 110 -12.37 -7.77 -2.07
N LEU A 111 -13.48 -7.23 -1.59
CA LEU A 111 -14.81 -7.55 -2.12
C LEU A 111 -14.92 -7.20 -3.60
N LEU A 112 -14.43 -6.03 -4.01
CA LEU A 112 -14.37 -5.64 -5.42
C LEU A 112 -13.53 -6.59 -6.28
N ASP A 113 -12.44 -7.13 -5.73
CA ASP A 113 -11.58 -8.11 -6.43
C ASP A 113 -12.20 -9.53 -6.48
N ILE A 114 -13.16 -9.85 -5.61
CA ILE A 114 -13.89 -11.14 -5.60
C ILE A 114 -15.12 -11.08 -6.51
N LEU A 115 -15.81 -9.95 -6.56
CA LEU A 115 -17.05 -9.78 -7.33
C LEU A 115 -16.82 -9.55 -8.84
N ARG A 116 -15.56 -9.39 -9.25
CA ARG A 116 -15.15 -9.17 -10.65
C ARG A 116 -14.72 -10.46 -11.32
#